data_AF-T1ILG9-F1
#
_entry.id   AF-T1ILG9-F1
#
_cell.length_a   1.000
_cell.length_b   1.000
_cell.length_c   1.000
_cell.angle_alpha   90.00
_cell.angle_beta   90.00
_cell.angle_gamma   90.00
#
_symmetry.space_group_name_H-M   'P 1'
#
loop_
_entity.id
_entity.type
_entity.pdbx_description
1 polymer ?
#
loop_
_entity_poly.entity_id
_entity_poly.type
_entity_poly.pdbx_seq_one_letter_code
_entity_poly.pdbx_strand_id
1 'polypeptide(L)'
;MVCGDIPFDRDEQIVKADLHFRAGLSKECQDLIQQCLRYKHSDRPSLEEIQRHPWMTAKLESPPSIIPVRRSSVGQHSLDQNSTSSQESI
;
A
#
# COMPACT_ATOMS: atom_id res chain seq x y z
N MET A 1 -0.98 2.49 -0.16
CA MET A 1 0.48 2.46 -0.46
C MET A 1 1.31 1.79 0.64
N VAL A 2 1.17 2.12 1.94
CA VAL A 2 1.85 1.35 3.03
C VAL A 2 0.96 0.36 3.77
N CYS A 3 -0.36 0.61 3.83
CA CYS A 3 -1.35 -0.29 4.43
C CYS A 3 -2.26 -1.00 3.41
N GLY A 4 -2.00 -0.84 2.10
CA GLY A 4 -2.83 -1.44 1.04
C GLY A 4 -4.23 -0.82 0.84
N ASP A 5 -4.63 0.13 1.68
CA ASP A 5 -5.97 0.75 1.68
C ASP A 5 -5.90 2.23 2.11
N ILE A 6 -7.04 2.94 2.08
CA ILE A 6 -7.17 4.33 2.56
C ILE A 6 -7.37 4.39 4.10
N PRO A 7 -6.96 5.50 4.76
CA PRO A 7 -7.00 5.61 6.21
C PRO A 7 -8.39 5.89 6.82
N PHE A 8 -9.36 6.39 6.03
CA PHE A 8 -10.67 6.80 6.51
C PHE A 8 -11.78 6.34 5.55
N ASP A 9 -12.87 5.80 6.10
CA ASP A 9 -14.05 5.36 5.34
C ASP A 9 -15.21 6.35 5.45
N ARG A 10 -15.24 7.15 6.53
CA ARG A 10 -16.32 8.07 6.86
C ARG A 10 -15.81 9.47 7.18
N ASP A 11 -16.64 10.47 6.90
CA ASP A 11 -16.31 11.88 7.09
C ASP A 11 -15.99 12.20 8.56
N GLU A 12 -16.63 11.55 9.53
CA GLU A 12 -16.35 11.78 10.94
C GLU A 12 -14.92 11.38 11.32
N GLN A 13 -14.36 10.37 10.65
CA GLN A 13 -12.98 9.94 10.88
C GLN A 13 -11.99 10.95 10.28
N ILE A 14 -12.32 11.52 9.12
CA ILE A 14 -11.54 12.57 8.48
C ILE A 14 -11.48 13.81 9.37
N VAL A 15 -12.63 14.25 9.90
CA VAL A 15 -12.73 15.43 10.77
C VAL A 15 -12.02 15.21 12.11
N LYS A 16 -12.02 13.99 12.64
CA LYS A 16 -11.27 13.66 13.87
C LYS A 16 -9.78 13.48 13.64
N ALA A 17 -9.36 13.24 12.40
CA ALA A 17 -7.98 12.89 12.03
C ALA A 17 -7.41 11.71 12.84
N ASP A 18 -8.27 10.74 13.17
CA ASP A 18 -7.93 9.62 14.05
C ASP A 18 -7.43 8.42 13.23
N LEU A 19 -6.12 8.20 13.22
CA LEU A 19 -5.45 7.25 12.35
C LEU A 19 -5.22 5.89 13.01
N HIS A 20 -5.66 4.84 12.34
CA HIS A 20 -5.45 3.46 12.75
C HIS A 20 -4.59 2.72 11.73
N PHE A 21 -3.41 2.25 12.15
CA PHE A 21 -2.50 1.50 11.29
C PHE A 21 -2.74 -0.01 11.46
N ARG A 22 -3.24 -0.66 10.40
CA ARG A 22 -3.51 -2.12 10.39
C ARG A 22 -2.25 -2.98 10.13
N ALA A 23 -1.11 -2.36 9.84
CA ALA A 23 0.15 -3.04 9.48
C ALA A 23 1.26 -2.67 10.46
N GLY A 24 2.26 -3.54 10.60
CA GLY A 24 3.47 -3.32 11.40
C GLY A 24 4.42 -2.30 10.74
N LEU A 25 3.99 -1.04 10.64
CA LEU A 25 4.80 0.04 10.10
C LEU A 25 5.85 0.51 11.11
N SER A 26 7.00 0.97 10.61
CA SER A 26 8.00 1.63 11.47
C SER A 26 7.42 2.89 12.12
N LYS A 27 7.94 3.28 13.28
CA LYS A 27 7.46 4.45 14.01
C LYS A 27 7.62 5.73 13.20
N GLU A 28 8.71 5.84 12.45
CA GLU A 28 9.02 6.98 11.58
C GLU A 28 8.02 7.08 10.43
N CYS A 29 7.58 5.96 9.87
CA CYS A 29 6.55 5.94 8.83
C CYS A 29 5.21 6.44 9.40
N GLN A 30 4.81 5.91 10.56
CA GLN A 30 3.57 6.30 11.23
C GLN A 30 3.59 7.79 11.61
N ASP A 31 4.72 8.29 12.10
CA ASP A 31 4.88 9.69 12.49
C ASP A 31 4.72 10.63 11.29
N LEU A 32 5.38 10.35 10.17
CA LEU A 32 5.23 11.17 8.96
C LEU A 32 3.78 11.21 8.47
N ILE A 33 3.10 10.06 8.46
CA ILE A 33 1.70 9.98 8.03
C ILE A 33 0.81 10.80 8.97
N GLN A 34 1.03 10.72 10.28
CA GLN A 34 0.29 11.50 11.27
C GLN A 34 0.52 13.01 11.10
N GLN A 35 1.75 13.44 10.82
CA GLN A 35 2.07 14.85 10.56
C GLN A 35 1.35 15.37 9.29
N CYS A 36 1.38 14.61 8.21
CA CYS A 36 0.73 14.99 6.94
C CYS A 36 -0.80 15.07 7.06
N LEU A 37 -1.41 14.29 7.95
CA LEU A 37 -2.86 14.19 8.12
C LEU A 37 -3.37 14.96 9.35
N ARG A 38 -2.60 15.91 9.89
CA ARG A 38 -3.07 16.79 10.96
C ARG A 38 -4.34 17.54 10.55
N TYR A 39 -5.26 17.68 11.51
CA TYR A 39 -6.55 18.35 11.31
C TYR A 39 -6.37 19.79 10.83
N LYS A 40 -5.55 20.59 11.54
CA LYS A 40 -5.24 21.95 11.13
C LYS A 40 -4.21 21.92 10.00
N HIS A 41 -4.53 22.63 8.92
CA HIS A 41 -3.62 22.75 7.78
C HIS A 41 -2.27 23.34 8.16
N SER A 42 -2.22 24.30 9.09
CA SER A 42 -1.00 24.97 9.54
C SER A 42 -0.05 24.05 10.33
N ASP A 43 -0.55 22.94 10.85
CA ASP A 43 0.25 21.97 11.61
C ASP A 43 0.87 20.91 10.67
N ARG A 44 0.54 20.94 9.38
CA ARG A 44 1.08 20.00 8.39
C ARG A 44 2.47 20.47 7.94
N PRO A 45 3.42 19.55 7.76
CA PRO A 45 4.76 19.90 7.31
C PRO A 45 4.74 20.39 5.86
N SER A 46 5.65 21.30 5.55
CA SER A 46 6.00 21.67 4.19
C SER A 46 6.66 20.50 3.45
N LEU A 47 6.73 20.58 2.12
CA LEU A 47 7.41 19.57 1.32
C LEU A 47 8.91 19.45 1.65
N GLU A 48 9.55 20.56 2.03
CA GLU A 48 10.95 20.59 2.43
C GLU A 48 11.17 19.86 3.76
N GLU A 49 10.25 20.03 4.72
CA GLU A 49 10.24 19.31 5.99
C GLU A 49 9.97 17.82 5.80
N ILE A 50 9.05 17.45 4.90
CA ILE A 50 8.76 16.05 4.56
C ILE A 50 10.03 15.39 4.00
N GLN A 51 10.74 16.02 3.07
CA GLN A 51 11.98 15.45 2.50
C GLN A 51 13.08 15.25 3.53
N ARG A 52 13.11 16.08 4.57
CA ARG A 52 14.07 15.98 5.68
C ARG A 52 13.63 15.03 6.79
N HIS A 53 12.43 14.47 6.71
CA HIS A 53 11.90 13.57 7.72
C HIS A 53 12.74 12.27 7.79
N PRO A 54 13.01 11.73 9.00
CA PRO A 54 13.82 10.51 9.15
C PRO A 54 13.40 9.35 8.26
N TRP A 55 12.08 9.17 8.06
CA TRP A 55 11.54 8.13 7.16
C TRP A 55 11.93 8.32 5.69
N MET A 56 12.06 9.56 5.21
CA MET A 56 12.44 9.88 3.83
C MET A 56 13.95 9.86 3.62
N THR A 57 14.73 10.10 4.68
CA THR A 57 16.20 10.06 4.65
C THR A 57 16.78 8.70 5.04
N ALA A 58 15.94 7.76 5.46
CA ALA A 58 16.36 6.43 5.84
C ALA A 58 17.08 5.78 4.65
N LYS A 59 18.33 5.35 4.87
CA LYS A 59 19.04 4.57 3.86
C LYS A 59 18.27 3.26 3.72
N LEU A 60 17.80 2.97 2.51
CA LEU A 60 17.44 1.61 2.16
C LEU A 60 18.75 0.84 2.24
N GLU A 61 19.01 0.20 3.39
CA GLU A 61 19.96 -0.91 3.47
C GLU A 61 19.57 -1.81 2.31
N SER A 62 20.42 -1.87 1.28
CA SER A 62 20.15 -2.69 0.11
C SER A 62 19.83 -4.09 0.63
N PRO A 63 18.62 -4.64 0.41
CA PRO A 63 18.41 -6.03 0.72
C PRO A 63 19.48 -6.80 -0.07
N PRO A 64 20.17 -7.82 0.51
CA PRO A 64 20.97 -8.71 -0.31
C PRO A 64 20.07 -9.19 -1.45
N SER A 65 20.54 -9.07 -2.69
CA SER A 65 19.81 -9.30 -3.95
C SER A 65 19.19 -10.70 -4.06
N ILE A 66 18.22 -11.00 -3.22
CA ILE A 66 17.35 -12.17 -3.26
C ILE A 66 15.93 -11.63 -3.28
N ILE A 67 15.60 -10.92 -4.35
CA ILE A 67 14.21 -10.82 -4.77
C ILE A 67 13.89 -12.19 -5.39
N PRO A 68 13.06 -13.05 -4.78
CA PRO A 68 12.54 -14.19 -5.51
C PRO A 68 11.66 -13.62 -6.62
N VAL A 69 12.20 -13.56 -7.83
CA VAL A 69 11.41 -13.38 -9.05
C VAL A 69 10.28 -14.39 -8.95
N ARG A 70 9.04 -13.91 -8.87
CA ARG A 70 7.86 -14.74 -9.10
C ARG A 70 8.08 -15.38 -10.46
N ARG A 71 8.47 -16.66 -10.48
CA ARG A 71 8.56 -17.46 -11.68
C ARG A 71 7.17 -17.43 -12.30
N SER A 72 6.99 -16.63 -13.35
CA SER A 72 5.88 -16.80 -14.26
C SER A 72 5.93 -18.25 -14.69
N SER A 73 4.96 -19.05 -14.27
CA SER A 73 4.74 -20.36 -14.85
C SER A 73 4.39 -20.15 -16.31
N VAL A 74 5.42 -20.12 -17.17
CA VAL A 74 5.28 -20.39 -18.59
C VAL A 74 4.88 -21.87 -18.67
N GLY A 75 3.59 -22.11 -18.47
CA GLY A 75 2.94 -23.38 -18.75
C GLY A 75 3.01 -23.58 -20.25
N GLN A 76 3.83 -24.54 -20.65
CA GLN A 76 3.98 -24.98 -22.02
C GLN A 76 2.63 -25.45 -22.57
N HIS A 77 2.22 -24.82 -23.66
CA HIS A 77 1.67 -25.41 -24.88
C HIS A 77 1.13 -26.86 -24.80
N SER A 78 -0.17 -27.05 -24.98
CA SER A 78 -0.71 -27.91 -26.04
C SER A 78 -2.23 -27.74 -26.19
N LEU A 79 -2.67 -27.65 -27.44
CA LEU A 79 -4.06 -27.61 -27.87
C LEU A 79 -4.68 -29.00 -27.71
N ASP A 80 -5.91 -29.09 -27.19
CA ASP A 80 -6.86 -30.16 -27.54
C ASP A 80 -8.29 -29.59 -27.57
N GLN A 81 -9.01 -29.99 -28.62
CA GLN A 81 -10.29 -29.47 -29.07
C GLN A 81 -11.47 -30.18 -28.40
N ASN A 82 -12.66 -29.58 -28.53
CA ASN A 82 -14.00 -30.15 -28.31
C ASN A 82 -14.40 -30.29 -26.82
N SER A 83 -15.46 -29.66 -26.31
CA SER A 83 -16.85 -29.80 -26.77
C SER A 83 -17.71 -28.72 -26.10
N THR A 84 -18.61 -28.09 -26.85
CA THR A 84 -19.71 -27.31 -26.28
C THR A 84 -20.77 -28.29 -25.77
N SER A 85 -21.12 -28.25 -24.49
CA SER A 85 -22.37 -28.86 -24.02
C SER A 85 -23.06 -27.88 -23.10
N SER A 86 -23.85 -27.00 -23.71
CA SER A 86 -24.87 -26.23 -23.02
C SER A 86 -26.08 -27.15 -22.82
N GLN A 87 -26.48 -27.38 -21.58
CA GLN A 87 -27.77 -27.99 -21.26
C GLN A 87 -28.65 -26.87 -20.69
N GLU A 88 -29.59 -26.39 -21.50
CA GLU A 88 -30.70 -25.56 -21.04
C GLU A 88 -31.72 -26.44 -20.30
N SER A 89 -32.21 -25.93 -19.17
CA SER A 89 -33.34 -26.46 -18.40
C SER A 89 -34.65 -26.17 -19.14
N ILE A 90 -35.50 -27.18 -19.30
CA ILE A 90 -36.97 -27.05 -19.31
C ILE A 90 -37.50 -27.96 -18.22
#